data_AF-A0A350G485-F1
#
_entry.id   AF-A0A350G485-F1
#
_cell.length_a   1.000
_cell.length_b   1.000
_cell.length_c   1.000
_cell.angle_alpha   90.00
_cell.angle_beta   90.00
_cell.angle_gamma   90.00
#
_symmetry.space_group_name_H-M   'P 1'
#
loop_
_entity.id
_entity.type
_entity.pdbx_description
1 polymer ?
#
loop_
_entity_poly.entity_id
_entity_poly.type
_entity_poly.pdbx_seq_one_letter_code
_entity_poly.pdbx_strand_id
1 'polypeptide(L)'
;MLDRSVKHNEFCAIGGQFHVDPFQLGGDPAEKAAIFLEGTLDYANELGVPIVSSQDWLYFTEDRDGSNFVDVTWDEDASLLTFSLLPRHHAISNLTILVPTHHAGTTLSSLSINGVTTSSSTRLVLGNVEYAQLLVEAREQSIRATYS
;
A
#
# COMPACT_ATOMS: atom_id res chain seq x y z
N MET A 1 -2.00 -21.09 2.58
CA MET A 1 -1.27 -20.03 1.85
C MET A 1 -1.35 -18.70 2.61
N LEU A 2 -2.56 -18.32 3.05
CA LEU A 2 -2.79 -17.15 3.91
C LEU A 2 -1.92 -17.18 5.17
N ASP A 3 -1.94 -18.28 5.94
CA ASP A 3 -1.19 -18.40 7.20
C ASP A 3 0.31 -18.16 7.06
N ARG A 4 0.93 -18.69 5.99
CA ARG A 4 2.36 -18.48 5.74
C ARG A 4 2.65 -17.01 5.50
N SER A 5 1.83 -16.37 4.65
CA SER A 5 2.02 -14.97 4.26
C SER A 5 1.82 -14.03 5.46
N VAL A 6 0.78 -14.28 6.26
CA VAL A 6 0.49 -13.53 7.49
C VAL A 6 1.58 -13.75 8.54
N LYS A 7 1.93 -15.00 8.84
CA LYS A 7 2.91 -15.34 9.89
C LYS A 7 4.29 -14.74 9.64
N HIS A 8 4.73 -14.74 8.40
CA HIS A 8 6.08 -14.30 8.04
C HIS A 8 6.13 -12.85 7.57
N ASN A 9 4.98 -12.14 7.54
CA ASN A 9 4.89 -10.80 6.99
C ASN A 9 5.44 -10.72 5.54
N GLU A 10 5.36 -11.84 4.83
CA GLU A 10 5.79 -12.02 3.44
C GLU A 10 4.63 -11.57 2.57
N PHE A 11 4.46 -10.26 2.42
CA PHE A 11 3.37 -9.70 1.65
C PHE A 11 3.55 -9.99 0.15
N CYS A 12 2.86 -11.02 -0.32
CA CYS A 12 2.51 -11.20 -1.72
C CYS A 12 0.99 -11.03 -1.91
N ALA A 13 0.57 -10.64 -3.12
CA ALA A 13 -0.83 -10.75 -3.50
C ALA A 13 -1.17 -12.23 -3.70
N ILE A 14 -2.28 -12.69 -3.09
CA ILE A 14 -2.79 -14.05 -3.26
C ILE A 14 -3.98 -14.00 -4.22
N GLY A 15 -3.87 -14.69 -5.35
CA GLY A 15 -4.97 -14.83 -6.31
C GLY A 15 -5.89 -16.00 -5.95
N GLY A 16 -7.19 -15.73 -5.81
CA GLY A 16 -8.23 -16.75 -5.71
C GLY A 16 -9.11 -16.72 -6.97
N GLN A 17 -9.27 -17.87 -7.63
CA GLN A 17 -10.21 -18.03 -8.73
C GLN A 17 -11.29 -19.03 -8.31
N PHE A 18 -12.55 -18.61 -8.40
CA PHE A 18 -13.70 -19.42 -8.07
C PHE A 18 -14.58 -19.59 -9.29
N HIS A 19 -14.85 -20.85 -9.62
CA HIS A 19 -15.66 -21.22 -10.76
C HIS A 19 -17.14 -20.91 -10.53
N VAL A 20 -17.81 -20.32 -11.52
CA VAL A 20 -19.23 -19.95 -11.44
C VAL A 20 -20.17 -21.05 -11.91
N ASP A 21 -19.67 -22.00 -12.71
CA ASP A 21 -20.45 -23.10 -13.27
C ASP A 21 -21.12 -24.02 -12.23
N PRO A 22 -20.54 -24.32 -11.04
CA PRO A 22 -21.23 -25.11 -10.02
C PRO A 22 -22.51 -24.44 -9.52
N PHE A 23 -22.52 -23.10 -9.42
CA PHE A 23 -23.68 -22.33 -8.99
C PHE A 23 -24.78 -22.30 -10.07
N GLN A 24 -24.41 -22.43 -11.34
CA GLN A 24 -25.36 -22.56 -12.44
C GLN A 24 -26.04 -23.94 -12.45
N LEU A 25 -25.34 -24.99 -12.03
CA LEU A 25 -25.89 -26.34 -11.90
C LEU A 25 -26.84 -26.49 -10.69
N GLY A 26 -26.58 -25.76 -9.59
CA GLY A 26 -27.37 -25.84 -8.36
C GLY A 26 -27.11 -27.14 -7.57
N GLY A 27 -27.87 -27.35 -6.48
CA GLY A 27 -27.79 -28.55 -5.65
C GLY A 27 -26.41 -28.77 -5.00
N ASP A 28 -26.01 -30.04 -4.88
CA ASP A 28 -24.75 -30.46 -4.24
C ASP A 28 -23.48 -29.77 -4.82
N PRO A 29 -23.33 -29.59 -6.15
CA PRO A 29 -22.23 -28.79 -6.72
C PRO A 29 -22.18 -27.35 -6.20
N ALA A 30 -23.33 -26.67 -6.13
CA ALA A 30 -23.40 -25.29 -5.66
C ALA A 30 -23.11 -25.18 -4.17
N GLU A 31 -23.62 -26.11 -3.36
CA GLU A 31 -23.35 -26.17 -1.91
C GLU A 31 -21.85 -26.33 -1.62
N LYS A 32 -21.18 -27.26 -2.34
CA LYS A 32 -19.73 -27.48 -2.19
C LYS A 32 -18.91 -26.28 -2.64
N ALA A 33 -19.30 -25.64 -3.75
CA ALA A 33 -18.63 -24.44 -4.24
C ALA A 33 -18.80 -23.26 -3.27
N ALA A 34 -20.00 -23.10 -2.68
CA ALA A 34 -20.27 -22.08 -1.68
C ALA A 34 -19.38 -22.26 -0.44
N ILE A 35 -19.30 -23.48 0.11
CA ILE A 35 -18.43 -23.78 1.26
C ILE A 35 -16.98 -23.38 1.00
N PHE A 36 -16.46 -23.67 -0.20
CA PHE A 36 -15.08 -23.33 -0.54
C PHE A 36 -14.87 -21.82 -0.74
N LEU A 37 -15.78 -21.15 -1.45
CA LEU A 37 -15.73 -19.71 -1.69
C LEU A 37 -15.87 -18.94 -0.38
N GLU A 38 -16.99 -19.11 0.32
CA GLU A 38 -17.31 -18.38 1.55
C GLU A 38 -16.29 -18.69 2.64
N GLY A 39 -15.96 -19.98 2.85
CA GLY A 39 -14.98 -20.37 3.86
C GLY A 39 -13.58 -19.80 3.62
N THR A 40 -13.17 -19.63 2.35
CA THR A 40 -11.88 -18.99 2.02
C THR A 40 -11.91 -17.49 2.32
N LEU A 41 -13.01 -16.81 1.95
CA LEU A 41 -13.16 -15.37 2.17
C LEU A 41 -13.32 -15.03 3.65
N ASP A 42 -14.12 -15.79 4.38
CA ASP A 42 -14.30 -15.63 5.83
C ASP A 42 -12.97 -15.80 6.57
N TYR A 43 -12.20 -16.83 6.21
CA TYR A 43 -10.89 -17.05 6.83
C TYR A 43 -9.88 -15.94 6.52
N ALA A 44 -9.88 -15.41 5.29
CA ALA A 44 -9.06 -14.24 4.96
C ALA A 44 -9.46 -13.01 5.79
N ASN A 45 -10.77 -12.79 5.96
CA ASN A 45 -11.30 -11.70 6.78
C ASN A 45 -10.95 -11.85 8.27
N GLU A 46 -11.03 -13.06 8.83
CA GLU A 46 -10.60 -13.37 10.21
C GLU A 46 -9.12 -13.05 10.45
N LEU A 47 -8.28 -13.27 9.44
CA LEU A 47 -6.85 -12.93 9.48
C LEU A 47 -6.57 -11.43 9.21
N GLY A 48 -7.61 -10.62 8.98
CA GLY A 48 -7.46 -9.20 8.64
C GLY A 48 -6.84 -8.96 7.26
N VAL A 49 -6.90 -9.94 6.35
CA VAL A 49 -6.36 -9.83 4.99
C VAL A 49 -7.38 -9.08 4.13
N PRO A 50 -7.01 -7.95 3.49
CA PRO A 50 -7.92 -7.23 2.60
C PRO A 50 -8.33 -8.10 1.41
N ILE A 51 -9.65 -8.18 1.19
CA ILE A 51 -10.24 -8.85 0.03
C ILE A 51 -10.59 -7.77 -0.98
N VAL A 52 -10.00 -7.86 -2.18
CA VAL A 52 -10.20 -6.87 -3.25
C VAL A 52 -10.59 -7.58 -4.54
N SER A 53 -11.37 -6.92 -5.39
CA SER A 53 -11.65 -7.45 -6.72
C SER A 53 -10.40 -7.34 -7.62
N SER A 54 -10.39 -8.10 -8.72
CA SER A 54 -9.36 -7.95 -9.75
C SER A 54 -9.35 -6.55 -10.37
N GLN A 55 -10.50 -5.89 -10.43
CA GLN A 55 -10.62 -4.51 -10.90
C GLN A 55 -9.99 -3.51 -9.93
N ASP A 56 -10.21 -3.68 -8.62
CA ASP A 56 -9.58 -2.84 -7.60
C ASP A 56 -8.06 -3.02 -7.60
N TRP A 57 -7.58 -4.26 -7.76
CA TRP A 57 -6.16 -4.57 -7.89
C TRP A 57 -5.53 -3.94 -9.14
N LEU A 58 -6.26 -3.95 -10.26
CA LEU A 58 -5.82 -3.29 -11.49
C LEU A 58 -5.70 -1.77 -11.27
N TYR A 59 -6.72 -1.12 -10.71
CA TYR A 59 -6.67 0.31 -10.41
C TYR A 59 -5.51 0.66 -9.48
N PHE A 60 -5.30 -0.12 -8.41
CA PHE A 60 -4.14 0.06 -7.54
C PHE A 60 -2.81 -0.05 -8.30
N THR A 61 -2.68 -1.03 -9.20
CA THR A 61 -1.45 -1.25 -9.96
C THR A 61 -1.21 -0.13 -10.97
N GLU A 62 -2.25 0.32 -11.69
CA GLU A 62 -2.17 1.42 -12.66
C GLU A 62 -1.88 2.77 -12.02
N ASP A 63 -2.43 3.01 -10.82
CA ASP A 63 -2.20 4.25 -10.07
C ASP A 63 -0.82 4.27 -9.44
N ARG A 64 -0.35 3.12 -8.94
CA ARG A 64 1.02 2.96 -8.46
C ARG A 64 2.04 3.16 -9.58
N ASP A 65 1.80 2.59 -10.76
CA ASP A 65 2.69 2.72 -11.92
C ASP A 65 2.68 4.15 -12.50
N GLY A 66 1.51 4.78 -12.53
CA GLY A 66 1.36 6.12 -13.09
C GLY A 66 1.68 7.27 -12.14
N SER A 67 1.80 7.02 -10.83
CA SER A 67 2.19 8.04 -9.86
C SER A 67 3.71 8.12 -9.77
N ASN A 68 4.24 9.35 -9.70
CA ASN A 68 5.67 9.57 -9.72
C ASN A 68 6.12 10.60 -8.67
N PHE A 69 7.40 10.55 -8.32
CA PHE A 69 8.06 11.61 -7.59
C PHE A 69 8.93 12.42 -8.55
N VAL A 70 8.74 13.73 -8.52
CA VAL A 70 9.51 14.68 -9.34
C VAL A 70 10.25 15.68 -8.45
N ASP A 71 11.22 16.38 -9.03
CA ASP A 71 12.02 17.41 -8.35
C ASP A 71 12.69 16.92 -7.05
N VAL A 72 13.07 15.63 -7.03
CA VAL A 72 13.70 14.99 -5.87
C VAL A 72 15.10 15.59 -5.66
N THR A 73 15.27 16.31 -4.56
CA THR A 73 16.50 17.03 -4.21
C THR A 73 16.88 16.79 -2.76
N TRP A 74 18.16 16.52 -2.52
CA TRP A 74 18.77 16.49 -1.20
C TRP A 74 19.67 17.71 -1.02
N ASP A 75 19.42 18.48 0.04
CA ASP A 75 20.28 19.58 0.50
C ASP A 75 21.11 19.07 1.69
N GLU A 76 22.41 18.88 1.47
CA GLU A 76 23.35 18.35 2.48
C GLU A 76 23.50 19.30 3.66
N ASP A 77 23.60 20.61 3.40
CA ASP A 77 23.82 21.62 4.43
C ASP A 77 22.60 21.78 5.33
N ALA A 78 21.40 21.69 4.75
CA ALA A 78 20.13 21.78 5.47
C ALA A 78 19.62 20.43 6.01
N SER A 79 20.28 19.31 5.67
CA SER A 79 19.80 17.94 5.93
C SER A 79 18.32 17.77 5.54
N LEU A 80 17.99 18.18 4.32
CA LEU A 80 16.62 18.33 3.84
C LEU A 80 16.40 17.58 2.52
N LEU A 81 15.45 16.65 2.52
CA LEU A 81 14.93 16.02 1.30
C LEU A 81 13.63 16.71 0.88
N THR A 82 13.56 17.17 -0.37
CA THR A 82 12.35 17.74 -0.97
C THR A 82 11.99 17.01 -2.25
N PHE A 83 10.69 16.80 -2.47
CA PHE A 83 10.17 16.23 -3.70
C PHE A 83 8.70 16.59 -3.86
N SER A 84 8.16 16.40 -5.06
CA SER A 84 6.73 16.56 -5.34
C SER A 84 6.13 15.22 -5.74
N LEU A 85 4.97 14.89 -5.18
CA LEU A 85 4.13 13.80 -5.66
C LEU A 85 3.37 14.29 -6.89
N LEU A 86 3.51 13.58 -8.01
CA LEU A 86 2.68 13.76 -9.20
C LEU A 86 1.85 12.48 -9.40
N PRO A 87 0.62 12.43 -8.88
CA PRO A 87 -0.21 11.24 -8.99
C PRO A 87 -0.87 11.17 -10.37
N ARG A 88 -1.18 9.94 -10.81
CA ARG A 88 -2.06 9.75 -11.96
C ARG A 88 -3.49 10.17 -11.60
N HIS A 89 -4.17 10.87 -12.50
CA HIS A 89 -5.60 11.16 -12.34
C HIS A 89 -6.42 9.87 -12.52
N HIS A 90 -6.82 9.24 -11.40
CA HIS A 90 -7.67 8.06 -11.41
C HIS A 90 -8.55 7.98 -10.15
N ALA A 91 -9.26 6.87 -9.97
CA ALA A 91 -10.32 6.69 -8.96
C ALA A 91 -9.85 6.57 -7.50
N ILE A 92 -8.56 6.32 -7.24
CA ILE A 92 -8.06 6.22 -5.87
C ILE A 92 -7.96 7.61 -5.24
N SER A 93 -8.58 7.80 -4.07
CA SER A 93 -8.59 9.07 -3.37
C SER A 93 -7.31 9.37 -2.59
N ASN A 94 -6.60 8.33 -2.14
CA ASN A 94 -5.42 8.46 -1.28
C ASN A 94 -4.28 7.53 -1.70
N LEU A 95 -3.04 8.03 -1.61
CA LEU A 95 -1.81 7.28 -1.80
C LEU A 95 -1.04 7.15 -0.50
N THR A 96 -0.25 6.07 -0.39
CA THR A 96 0.70 5.89 0.69
C THR A 96 2.10 6.23 0.18
N ILE A 97 2.75 7.20 0.82
CA ILE A 97 4.16 7.54 0.57
C ILE A 97 5.02 6.95 1.69
N LEU A 98 6.17 6.40 1.32
CA LEU A 98 7.19 5.93 2.25
C LEU A 98 8.42 6.83 2.15
N VAL A 99 8.80 7.46 3.26
CA VAL A 99 10.00 8.31 3.37
C VAL A 99 11.02 7.61 4.27
N PRO A 100 12.30 7.50 3.88
CA PRO A 100 13.31 6.86 4.74
C PRO A 100 13.37 7.52 6.11
N THR A 101 13.37 6.74 7.20
CA THR A 101 13.59 7.28 8.55
C THR A 101 15.04 7.64 8.80
N HIS A 102 15.98 7.11 8.00
CA HIS A 102 17.39 7.40 8.08
C HIS A 102 17.96 7.78 6.71
N HIS A 103 18.75 8.85 6.67
CA HIS A 103 19.46 9.28 5.47
C HIS A 103 20.74 10.04 5.84
N ALA A 104 21.82 9.85 5.08
CA ALA A 104 23.11 10.53 5.29
C ALA A 104 23.64 10.49 6.76
N GLY A 105 23.36 9.41 7.51
CA GLY A 105 23.76 9.27 8.91
C GLY A 105 22.90 10.04 9.92
N THR A 106 21.83 10.69 9.48
CA THR A 106 20.86 11.45 10.29
C THR A 106 19.50 10.75 10.34
N THR A 107 18.64 11.16 11.27
CA THR A 107 17.30 10.56 11.46
C THR A 107 16.22 11.57 11.11
N LEU A 108 15.15 11.10 10.48
CA LEU A 108 14.00 11.91 10.13
C LEU A 108 13.38 12.52 11.39
N SER A 109 13.36 13.85 11.46
CA SER A 109 12.86 14.60 12.62
C SER A 109 11.53 15.29 12.36
N SER A 110 11.25 15.66 11.10
CA SER A 110 9.95 16.22 10.73
C SER A 110 9.59 15.97 9.27
N LEU A 111 8.29 15.88 9.02
CA LEU A 111 7.69 15.80 7.69
C LEU A 111 6.70 16.94 7.52
N SER A 112 6.67 17.54 6.34
CA SER A 112 5.62 18.49 5.97
C SER A 112 5.09 18.22 4.57
N ILE A 113 3.78 18.43 4.42
CA ILE A 113 3.07 18.36 3.15
C ILE A 113 2.55 19.76 2.85
N ASN A 114 2.93 20.33 1.71
CA ASN A 114 2.57 21.68 1.30
C ASN A 114 2.90 22.74 2.40
N GLY A 115 4.01 22.54 3.11
CA GLY A 115 4.46 23.41 4.20
C GLY A 115 3.79 23.19 5.55
N VAL A 116 2.83 22.26 5.66
CA VAL A 116 2.17 21.92 6.93
C VAL A 116 2.82 20.69 7.54
N THR A 117 3.35 20.82 8.75
CA THR A 117 3.91 19.68 9.50
C THR A 117 2.85 18.60 9.68
N THR A 118 3.17 17.39 9.24
CA THR A 118 2.24 16.26 9.20
C THR A 118 2.82 15.09 9.98
N SER A 119 2.00 14.47 10.84
CA SER A 119 2.39 13.26 11.54
C SER A 119 2.51 12.08 10.55
N SER A 120 3.46 11.19 10.84
CA SER A 120 3.62 9.93 10.11
C SER A 120 3.53 8.77 11.09
N SER A 121 3.25 7.58 10.58
CA SER A 121 3.44 6.33 11.31
C SER A 121 4.66 5.59 10.77
N THR A 122 5.26 4.76 11.60
CA THR A 122 6.40 3.95 11.16
C THR A 122 5.93 2.66 10.49
N ARG A 123 6.61 2.27 9.40
CA ARG A 123 6.39 1.00 8.71
C ARG A 123 7.70 0.30 8.40
N LEU A 124 7.79 -0.96 8.84
CA LEU A 124 8.83 -1.89 8.39
C LEU A 124 8.47 -2.41 7.00
N VAL A 125 9.43 -2.34 6.09
CA VAL A 125 9.32 -2.96 4.76
C VAL A 125 10.31 -4.12 4.62
N LEU A 126 10.19 -4.88 3.53
CA LEU A 126 11.06 -6.03 3.25
C LEU A 126 12.54 -5.64 3.39
N GLY A 127 13.30 -6.44 4.15
CA GLY A 127 14.69 -6.15 4.48
C GLY A 127 14.89 -5.46 5.84
N ASN A 128 13.85 -5.39 6.69
CA ASN A 128 13.87 -4.72 8.01
C ASN A 128 14.30 -3.25 7.94
N VAL A 129 14.00 -2.60 6.80
CA VAL A 129 14.22 -1.17 6.65
C VAL A 129 12.98 -0.44 7.13
N GLU A 130 13.19 0.58 7.95
CA GLU A 130 12.14 1.38 8.52
C GLU A 130 11.87 2.62 7.65
N TYR A 131 10.59 2.89 7.41
CA TYR A 131 10.12 4.06 6.68
C TYR A 131 9.06 4.80 7.48
N ALA A 132 9.03 6.12 7.37
CA ALA A 132 7.88 6.92 7.75
C ALA A 132 6.81 6.80 6.65
N GLN A 133 5.61 6.45 7.07
CA GLN A 133 4.44 6.27 6.24
C GLN A 133 3.53 7.50 6.35
N LEU A 134 3.22 8.09 5.19
CA LEU A 134 2.25 9.17 5.05
C LEU A 134 1.06 8.69 4.20
N LEU A 135 -0.15 9.00 4.66
CA LEU A 135 -1.35 8.90 3.82
C LEU A 135 -1.62 10.29 3.24
N VAL A 136 -1.68 10.38 1.92
CA VAL A 136 -1.85 11.65 1.21
C VAL A 136 -2.99 11.55 0.21
N GLU A 137 -3.69 12.66 -0.03
CA GLU A 137 -4.66 12.73 -1.12
C GLU A 137 -3.95 12.55 -2.46
N ALA A 138 -4.58 11.85 -3.41
CA ALA A 138 -4.06 11.61 -4.76
C ALA A 138 -4.14 12.88 -5.64
N ARG A 139 -3.43 13.94 -5.23
CA ARG A 139 -3.22 15.17 -6.00
C ARG A 139 -1.77 15.61 -5.93
N GLU A 140 -1.41 16.59 -6.75
CA GLU A 140 -0.09 17.18 -6.69
C GLU A 140 0.16 17.80 -5.31
N GLN A 141 1.27 17.40 -4.68
CA GLN A 141 1.64 17.85 -3.35
C GLN A 141 3.17 17.93 -3.23
N SER A 142 3.66 18.97 -2.56
CA SER A 142 5.07 19.10 -2.19
C SER A 142 5.31 18.45 -0.84
N ILE A 143 6.37 17.65 -0.75
CA ILE A 143 6.79 16.95 0.47
C ILE A 143 8.19 17.42 0.85
N ARG A 144 8.38 17.69 2.14
CA ARG A 144 9.68 18.04 2.72
C ARG A 144 9.93 17.18 3.96
N ALA A 145 11.11 16.58 4.01
CA ALA A 145 11.56 15.69 5.07
C ALA A 145 12.88 16.23 5.63
N THR A 146 12.85 16.67 6.89
CA THR A 146 14.02 17.22 7.58
C THR A 146 14.63 16.14 8.46
N TYR A 147 15.97 16.07 8.46
CA TYR A 147 16.73 15.10 9.23
C TYR A 147 17.66 15.80 10.22
N SER A 148 17.89 15.17 11.38
CA SER A 148 18.79 15.66 12.44
C SER A 148 19.34 14.53 13.31
#